data_AF-A0A9J8BDT6-F1
#
_entry.id   AF-A0A9J8BDT6-F1
#
_cell.length_a   1.000
_cell.length_b   1.000
_cell.length_c   1.000
_cell.angle_alpha   90.00
_cell.angle_beta   90.00
_cell.angle_gamma   90.00
#
_symmetry.space_group_name_H-M   'P 1'
#
loop_
_entity.id
_entity.type
_entity.pdbx_description
1 polymer ?
#
loop_
_entity_poly.entity_id
_entity_poly.type
_entity_poly.pdbx_seq_one_letter_code
_entity_poly.pdbx_strand_id
1 'polypeptide(L)'
;RKQRERGGRKTKRDRPMRRKNLEFEPLSTTALILEDRPPNLPAKSEEESQRHRQEYSEMVAGAKRREMKEAQKKKRQMKERYRQEENIANSMVIWNTEILPNWESMRNTRRVRDLWWQGVPPSIRGKVWSLAIGNELNITPELYEIFLSRAKEKWKSFSETSSVNENEECGVSLADRESSLDLIKLDISRTFPSLYIFQKGGPYHDLLHSVLGAYTCYRPDVGYVQGMSFIAAVLILNLEEADAFIAFANLLNKPCQMAFFRVDHDLMLKYFAAFEVFFEENLPKLFQHFQNNSLTPDFYLIDWIFTLYSKSLPLDVACRVWDVFCRDGEEALFRTGLGILRLYQDVLLQMDFIHSAQFLSRLPENTPAHALFSCIANTQMISNNRRWNQVFSALMKDGLKETDKSSSSSNNSPALRS
;
A
#
# COMPACT_ATOMS: atom_id res chain seq x y z
N ARG A 1 24.21 63.24 36.63
CA ARG A 1 24.25 64.71 36.89
C ARG A 1 23.63 65.40 35.67
N LYS A 2 22.49 66.10 35.86
CA LYS A 2 21.78 67.14 35.05
C LYS A 2 21.99 67.17 33.51
N GLN A 3 20.96 66.89 32.69
CA GLN A 3 19.88 67.77 32.17
C GLN A 3 20.25 68.79 31.07
N ARG A 4 19.62 68.60 29.88
CA ARG A 4 19.09 69.57 28.87
C ARG A 4 20.13 70.50 28.19
N GLU A 5 20.09 70.77 26.88
CA GLU A 5 19.04 71.49 26.12
C GLU A 5 19.24 71.42 24.57
N ARG A 6 18.12 71.56 23.83
CA ARG A 6 17.86 72.32 22.57
C ARG A 6 19.02 72.53 21.56
N GLY A 7 18.89 72.36 20.24
CA GLY A 7 17.73 72.32 19.35
C GLY A 7 18.03 73.13 18.07
N GLY A 8 17.83 72.52 16.89
CA GLY A 8 17.66 73.18 15.57
C GLY A 8 18.95 73.69 14.89
N ARG A 9 19.10 73.70 13.56
CA ARG A 9 18.18 73.51 12.43
C ARG A 9 19.05 73.58 11.16
N LYS A 10 18.80 72.76 10.13
CA LYS A 10 18.89 73.19 8.72
C LYS A 10 18.22 72.17 7.77
N THR A 11 17.04 72.59 7.31
CA THR A 11 16.33 72.32 6.05
C THR A 11 17.25 72.24 4.83
N LYS A 12 16.94 71.65 3.66
CA LYS A 12 15.81 70.93 3.02
C LYS A 12 16.35 70.55 1.61
N ARG A 13 15.86 69.46 0.98
CA ARG A 13 15.28 69.40 -0.40
C ARG A 13 15.49 68.03 -1.09
N ASP A 14 14.40 67.26 -1.07
CA ASP A 14 13.73 66.49 -2.13
C ASP A 14 14.48 66.00 -3.37
N ARG A 15 14.36 64.69 -3.64
CA ARG A 15 13.99 64.09 -4.95
C ARG A 15 13.43 62.65 -4.77
N PRO A 16 12.61 62.15 -5.71
CA PRO A 16 11.56 61.16 -5.47
C PRO A 16 12.08 59.70 -5.46
N MET A 17 11.58 58.87 -4.54
CA MET A 17 11.92 57.45 -4.46
C MET A 17 11.16 56.61 -5.50
N ARG A 18 11.93 55.88 -6.31
CA ARG A 18 11.56 54.68 -7.06
C ARG A 18 10.74 53.72 -6.18
N ARG A 19 9.56 53.29 -6.62
CA ARG A 19 8.85 52.13 -6.08
C ARG A 19 9.71 50.88 -6.33
N LYS A 20 10.23 50.26 -5.28
CA LYS A 20 10.74 48.89 -5.33
C LYS A 20 9.56 47.96 -5.10
N ASN A 21 9.28 47.08 -6.07
CA ASN A 21 8.46 45.89 -5.83
C ASN A 21 9.22 45.02 -4.82
N LEU A 22 8.69 44.94 -3.60
CA LEU A 22 9.07 43.92 -2.64
C LEU A 22 8.13 42.74 -2.86
N GLU A 23 8.66 41.63 -3.36
CA GLU A 23 8.00 40.34 -3.25
C GLU A 23 7.74 40.06 -1.78
N PHE A 24 6.47 39.79 -1.46
CA PHE A 24 6.01 39.57 -0.09
C PHE A 24 5.75 38.08 0.11
N GLU A 25 6.62 37.41 0.85
CA GLU A 25 6.32 36.12 1.48
C GLU A 25 5.98 36.36 2.97
N PRO A 26 4.75 36.07 3.43
CA PRO A 26 4.44 36.14 4.84
C PRO A 26 4.89 34.85 5.54
N LEU A 27 6.05 34.89 6.18
CA LEU A 27 6.45 33.93 7.21
C LEU A 27 5.97 34.46 8.58
N SER A 28 5.12 33.67 9.26
CA SER A 28 4.67 33.84 10.67
C SER A 28 3.39 34.66 10.93
N THR A 29 2.64 34.26 11.97
CA THR A 29 1.35 34.82 12.46
C THR A 29 1.42 36.28 12.94
N THR A 30 2.61 36.88 12.92
CA THR A 30 2.85 38.31 13.13
C THR A 30 2.75 39.14 11.83
N ALA A 31 2.60 38.50 10.67
CA ALA A 31 2.60 39.14 9.34
C ALA A 31 1.21 39.58 8.85
N LEU A 32 0.28 39.92 9.74
CA LEU A 32 -0.89 40.70 9.36
C LEU A 32 -0.43 42.16 9.20
N ILE A 33 -0.06 42.54 7.97
CA ILE A 33 0.35 43.92 7.68
C ILE A 33 -0.89 44.81 7.72
N LEU A 34 -0.90 45.75 8.65
CA LEU A 34 -1.79 46.91 8.59
C LEU A 34 -1.27 47.82 7.47
N GLU A 35 -1.92 47.82 6.32
CA GLU A 35 -1.68 48.87 5.33
C GLU A 35 -2.29 50.18 5.82
N ASP A 36 -1.52 51.26 5.73
CA ASP A 36 -2.00 52.60 6.07
C ASP A 36 -3.09 53.06 5.10
N ARG A 37 -4.12 53.75 5.64
CA ARG A 37 -5.24 54.25 4.85
C ARG A 37 -4.73 55.16 3.71
N PRO A 38 -5.14 54.93 2.45
CA PRO A 38 -4.79 55.81 1.34
C PRO A 38 -5.11 57.29 1.64
N PRO A 39 -4.22 58.23 1.31
CA PRO A 39 -4.34 59.64 1.70
C PRO A 39 -5.54 60.38 1.08
N ASN A 40 -6.21 59.77 0.09
CA ASN A 40 -7.35 60.34 -0.62
C ASN A 40 -8.71 59.99 0.04
N LEU A 41 -8.71 59.25 1.15
CA LEU A 41 -9.92 58.89 1.89
C LEU A 41 -10.11 59.81 3.10
N PRO A 42 -11.36 60.13 3.51
CA PRO A 42 -11.64 60.91 4.72
C PRO A 42 -10.98 60.33 5.97
N ALA A 43 -10.78 61.13 7.03
CA ALA A 43 -10.25 60.63 8.29
C ALA A 43 -11.18 59.57 8.91
N LYS A 44 -10.60 58.56 9.56
CA LYS A 44 -11.36 57.45 10.16
C LYS A 44 -12.07 57.95 11.41
N SER A 45 -13.35 57.66 11.58
CA SER A 45 -14.04 58.02 12.82
C SER A 45 -13.42 57.24 14.00
N GLU A 46 -13.51 57.78 15.21
CA GLU A 46 -12.96 57.11 16.40
C GLU A 46 -13.63 55.74 16.62
N GLU A 47 -14.95 55.65 16.40
CA GLU A 47 -15.71 54.41 16.52
C GLU A 47 -15.29 53.34 15.48
N GLU A 48 -15.08 53.74 14.23
CA GLU A 48 -14.61 52.83 13.16
C GLU A 48 -13.17 52.37 13.45
N SER A 49 -12.33 53.25 14.02
CA SER A 49 -10.96 52.94 14.42
C SER A 49 -10.91 51.96 15.60
N GLN A 50 -11.81 52.09 16.57
CA GLN A 50 -11.94 51.17 17.69
C GLN A 50 -12.42 49.79 17.24
N ARG A 51 -13.44 49.73 16.36
CA ARG A 51 -13.95 48.47 15.79
C ARG A 51 -12.87 47.67 15.06
N HIS A 52 -12.13 48.30 14.15
CA HIS A 52 -11.05 47.60 13.44
C HIS A 52 -9.93 47.12 14.38
N ARG A 53 -9.64 47.86 15.47
CA ARG A 53 -8.67 47.40 16.48
C ARG A 53 -9.17 46.16 17.23
N GLN A 54 -10.46 46.10 17.54
CA GLN A 54 -11.08 44.95 18.18
C GLN A 54 -11.05 43.73 17.24
N GLU A 55 -11.50 43.89 15.99
CA GLU A 55 -11.49 42.82 14.97
C GLU A 55 -10.08 42.29 14.70
N TYR A 56 -9.07 43.17 14.63
CA TYR A 56 -7.68 42.78 14.47
C TYR A 56 -7.17 41.98 15.69
N SER A 57 -7.48 42.44 16.90
CA SER A 57 -7.12 41.73 18.14
C SER A 57 -7.75 40.34 18.19
N GLU A 58 -9.02 40.21 17.79
CA GLU A 58 -9.73 38.93 17.70
C GLU A 58 -9.11 38.01 16.64
N MET A 59 -8.75 38.55 15.47
CA MET A 59 -8.09 37.80 14.40
C MET A 59 -6.74 37.26 14.84
N VAL A 60 -5.89 38.09 15.46
CA VAL A 60 -4.59 37.70 16.02
C VAL A 60 -4.78 36.66 17.13
N ALA A 61 -5.74 36.84 18.02
CA ALA A 61 -6.06 35.88 19.07
C ALA A 61 -6.56 34.54 18.50
N GLY A 62 -7.33 34.56 17.41
CA GLY A 62 -7.77 33.38 16.67
C GLY A 62 -6.62 32.66 15.98
N ALA A 63 -5.69 33.39 15.37
CA ALA A 63 -4.48 32.85 14.74
C ALA A 63 -3.57 32.19 15.78
N LYS A 64 -3.26 32.88 16.90
CA LYS A 64 -2.48 32.32 18.01
C LYS A 64 -3.12 31.07 18.61
N ARG A 65 -4.45 31.03 18.75
CA ARG A 65 -5.18 29.84 19.22
C ARG A 65 -5.05 28.66 18.26
N ARG A 66 -5.13 28.88 16.93
CA ARG A 66 -4.93 27.84 15.92
C ARG A 66 -3.49 27.31 15.94
N GLU A 67 -2.52 28.21 15.95
CA GLU A 67 -1.09 27.86 16.01
C GLU A 67 -0.75 27.06 17.27
N MET A 68 -1.26 27.46 18.43
CA MET A 68 -1.06 26.72 19.68
C MET A 68 -1.69 25.31 19.62
N LYS A 69 -2.90 25.17 19.05
CA LYS A 69 -3.54 23.86 18.85
C LYS A 69 -2.74 22.98 17.90
N GLU A 70 -2.24 23.53 16.79
CA GLU A 70 -1.39 22.80 15.85
C GLU A 70 -0.05 22.40 16.46
N ALA A 71 0.59 23.29 17.23
CA ALA A 71 1.81 23.00 17.95
C ALA A 71 1.61 21.91 19.00
N GLN A 72 0.51 21.94 19.76
CA GLN A 72 0.14 20.87 20.70
C GLN A 72 -0.11 19.54 19.98
N LYS A 73 -0.82 19.54 18.85
CA LYS A 73 -1.06 18.34 18.03
C LYS A 73 0.26 17.75 17.51
N LYS A 74 1.16 18.58 16.97
CA LYS A 74 2.50 18.18 16.51
C LYS A 74 3.33 17.61 17.66
N LYS A 75 3.32 18.25 18.84
CA LYS A 75 4.03 17.75 20.04
C LYS A 75 3.50 16.38 20.49
N ARG A 76 2.18 16.17 20.47
CA ARG A 76 1.57 14.88 20.79
C ARG A 76 1.97 13.79 19.78
N GLN A 77 1.94 14.11 18.49
CA GLN A 77 2.37 13.19 17.43
C GLN A 77 3.86 12.83 17.55
N MET A 78 4.72 13.80 17.85
CA MET A 78 6.15 13.57 18.05
C MET A 78 6.42 12.67 19.26
N LYS A 79 5.72 12.87 20.38
CA LYS A 79 5.83 12.01 21.57
C LYS A 79 5.39 10.57 21.28
N GLU A 80 4.33 10.40 20.50
CA GLU A 80 3.85 9.08 20.09
C GLU A 80 4.86 8.38 19.16
N ARG A 81 5.45 9.10 18.20
CA ARG A 81 6.51 8.55 17.33
C ARG A 81 7.71 8.07 18.13
N TYR A 82 8.20 8.89 19.07
CA TYR A 82 9.33 8.50 19.93
C TYR A 82 9.04 7.22 20.72
N ARG A 83 7.81 7.10 21.27
CA ARG A 83 7.39 5.87 21.97
C ARG A 83 7.33 4.66 21.04
N GLN A 84 6.90 4.85 19.80
CA GLN A 84 6.88 3.77 18.80
C GLN A 84 8.29 3.34 18.42
N GLU A 85 9.22 4.27 18.23
CA GLU A 85 10.63 3.98 17.96
C GLU A 85 11.29 3.19 19.10
N GLU A 86 11.03 3.58 20.35
CA GLU A 86 11.51 2.86 21.53
C GLU A 86 10.94 1.43 21.61
N ASN A 87 9.64 1.27 21.33
CA ASN A 87 9.01 -0.05 21.26
C ASN A 87 9.61 -0.92 20.14
N ILE A 88 9.90 -0.33 18.97
CA ILE A 88 10.53 -1.02 17.84
C ILE A 88 11.96 -1.46 18.23
N ALA A 89 12.73 -0.59 18.89
CA ALA A 89 14.08 -0.92 19.34
C ALA A 89 14.08 -2.06 20.36
N ASN A 90 13.19 -2.01 21.35
CA ASN A 90 13.05 -3.07 22.35
C ASN A 90 12.59 -4.39 21.72
N SER A 91 11.62 -4.34 20.82
CA SER A 91 11.16 -5.52 20.06
C SER A 91 12.29 -6.12 19.23
N MET A 92 13.11 -5.29 18.58
CA MET A 92 14.25 -5.72 17.76
C MET A 92 15.27 -6.53 18.57
N VAL A 93 15.57 -6.11 19.80
CA VAL A 93 16.45 -6.87 20.69
C VAL A 93 15.89 -8.27 20.94
N ILE A 94 14.63 -8.37 21.36
CA ILE A 94 13.96 -9.65 21.64
C ILE A 94 13.98 -10.56 20.40
N TRP A 95 13.69 -10.00 19.22
CA TRP A 95 13.71 -10.77 17.98
C TRP A 95 15.09 -11.32 17.67
N ASN A 96 16.15 -10.52 17.80
CA ASN A 96 17.52 -10.95 17.48
C ASN A 96 18.14 -11.89 18.51
N THR A 97 17.86 -11.70 19.80
CA THR A 97 18.51 -12.46 20.88
C THR A 97 17.73 -13.72 21.27
N GLU A 98 16.40 -13.69 21.20
CA GLU A 98 15.56 -14.78 21.71
C GLU A 98 14.83 -15.53 20.58
N ILE A 99 14.21 -14.81 19.64
CA ILE A 99 13.27 -15.42 18.67
C ILE A 99 13.98 -16.02 17.46
N LEU A 100 14.75 -15.23 16.72
CA LEU A 100 15.41 -15.66 15.48
C LEU A 100 16.41 -16.81 15.69
N PRO A 101 17.24 -16.83 16.76
CA PRO A 101 18.12 -17.98 17.01
C PRO A 101 17.37 -19.28 17.29
N ASN A 102 16.14 -19.19 17.79
CA ASN A 102 15.30 -20.32 18.19
C ASN A 102 14.01 -20.38 17.36
N TRP A 103 14.07 -20.01 16.08
CA TRP A 103 12.90 -19.76 15.24
C TRP A 103 11.87 -20.90 15.27
N GLU A 104 12.33 -22.14 15.08
CA GLU A 104 11.47 -23.33 15.00
C GLU A 104 10.64 -23.56 16.27
N SER A 105 11.25 -23.39 17.44
CA SER A 105 10.58 -23.59 18.72
C SER A 105 9.75 -22.37 19.15
N MET A 106 10.17 -21.17 18.77
CA MET A 106 9.61 -19.91 19.28
C MET A 106 8.47 -19.34 18.43
N ARG A 107 8.46 -19.53 17.10
CA ARG A 107 7.55 -18.82 16.18
C ARG A 107 6.06 -18.98 16.51
N ASN A 108 5.68 -20.12 17.07
CA ASN A 108 4.29 -20.47 17.38
C ASN A 108 3.88 -20.14 18.83
N THR A 109 4.82 -19.69 19.67
CA THR A 109 4.51 -19.34 21.05
C THR A 109 3.60 -18.12 21.12
N ARG A 110 2.68 -18.09 22.10
CA ARG A 110 1.74 -16.97 22.27
C ARG A 110 2.47 -15.62 22.38
N ARG A 111 3.56 -15.56 23.16
CA ARG A 111 4.37 -14.35 23.33
C ARG A 111 4.89 -13.80 22.00
N VAL A 112 5.45 -14.67 21.15
CA VAL A 112 5.97 -14.27 19.84
C VAL A 112 4.84 -13.86 18.91
N ARG A 113 3.73 -14.59 18.91
CA ARG A 113 2.56 -14.24 18.08
C ARG A 113 1.99 -12.87 18.47
N ASP A 114 1.88 -12.56 19.76
CA ASP A 114 1.42 -11.27 20.27
C ASP A 114 2.40 -10.13 19.90
N LEU A 115 3.72 -10.38 19.98
CA LEU A 115 4.74 -9.42 19.54
C LEU A 115 4.67 -9.16 18.03
N TRP A 116 4.55 -10.23 17.24
CA TRP A 116 4.44 -10.18 15.78
C TRP A 116 3.18 -9.43 15.33
N TRP A 117 2.08 -9.51 16.08
CA TRP A 117 0.87 -8.72 15.82
C TRP A 117 1.09 -7.20 15.91
N GLN A 118 2.02 -6.76 16.77
CA GLN A 118 2.36 -5.34 16.87
C GLN A 118 3.14 -4.85 15.65
N GLY A 119 3.72 -5.77 14.87
CA GLY A 119 4.53 -5.50 13.69
C GLY A 119 5.98 -5.95 13.91
N VAL A 120 6.60 -6.41 12.83
CA VAL A 120 8.02 -6.79 12.84
C VAL A 120 8.86 -5.52 12.65
N PRO A 121 9.91 -5.30 13.47
CA PRO A 121 10.83 -4.19 13.29
C PRO A 121 11.41 -4.16 11.85
N PRO A 122 11.44 -3.00 11.18
CA PRO A 122 11.81 -2.92 9.75
C PRO A 122 13.16 -3.55 9.42
N SER A 123 14.18 -3.38 10.28
CA SER A 123 15.54 -3.88 10.05
C SER A 123 15.68 -5.41 10.05
N ILE A 124 14.68 -6.14 10.55
CA ILE A 124 14.69 -7.61 10.59
C ILE A 124 13.57 -8.24 9.75
N ARG A 125 12.71 -7.43 9.12
CA ARG A 125 11.60 -7.93 8.29
C ARG A 125 12.09 -8.89 7.25
N GLY A 126 13.16 -8.56 6.53
CA GLY A 126 13.73 -9.44 5.52
C GLY A 126 14.00 -10.84 6.06
N LYS A 127 14.71 -10.95 7.19
CA LYS A 127 15.05 -12.23 7.80
C LYS A 127 13.81 -13.00 8.31
N VAL A 128 12.83 -12.31 8.89
CA VAL A 128 11.59 -12.96 9.36
C VAL A 128 10.73 -13.42 8.18
N TRP A 129 10.58 -12.60 7.15
CA TRP A 129 9.77 -12.89 5.98
C TRP A 129 10.40 -13.99 5.12
N SER A 130 11.73 -14.01 4.93
CA SER A 130 12.39 -15.08 4.19
C SER A 130 12.21 -16.44 4.87
N LEU A 131 12.32 -16.50 6.20
CA LEU A 131 12.05 -17.71 6.98
C LEU A 131 10.58 -18.15 6.90
N ALA A 132 9.64 -17.20 6.88
CA ALA A 132 8.22 -17.49 6.83
C ALA A 132 7.72 -17.90 5.43
N ILE A 133 8.19 -17.23 4.37
CA ILE A 133 7.88 -17.55 2.97
C ILE A 133 8.51 -18.91 2.60
N GLY A 134 9.76 -19.12 3.05
CA GLY A 134 10.54 -20.32 2.78
C GLY A 134 11.14 -20.33 1.36
N ASN A 135 11.79 -21.45 1.02
CA ASN A 135 12.38 -21.68 -0.29
C ASN A 135 12.06 -23.09 -0.83
N GLU A 136 10.76 -23.40 -0.93
CA GLU A 136 10.28 -24.68 -1.46
C GLU A 136 10.72 -24.93 -2.91
N LEU A 137 10.94 -23.86 -3.67
CA LEU A 137 11.45 -23.91 -5.05
C LEU A 137 12.96 -24.20 -5.15
N ASN A 138 13.68 -24.23 -4.02
CA ASN A 138 15.13 -24.43 -3.96
C ASN A 138 15.93 -23.49 -4.88
N ILE A 139 15.50 -22.22 -4.96
CA ILE A 139 16.17 -21.20 -5.78
C ILE A 139 17.44 -20.78 -5.06
N THR A 140 18.54 -20.68 -5.81
CA THR A 140 19.83 -20.23 -5.29
C THR A 140 20.20 -18.85 -5.83
N PRO A 141 21.10 -18.10 -5.16
CA PRO A 141 21.60 -16.82 -5.69
C PRO A 141 22.26 -16.97 -7.07
N GLU A 142 22.94 -18.07 -7.35
CA GLU A 142 23.55 -18.32 -8.66
C GLU A 142 22.48 -18.47 -9.76
N LEU A 143 21.35 -19.10 -9.43
CA LEU A 143 20.23 -19.22 -10.35
C LEU A 143 19.64 -17.84 -10.67
N TYR A 144 19.54 -16.96 -9.67
CA TYR A 144 19.14 -15.57 -9.88
C TYR A 144 20.08 -14.85 -10.86
N GLU A 145 21.41 -14.94 -10.66
CA GLU A 145 22.39 -14.29 -11.54
C GLU A 145 22.29 -14.79 -13.00
N ILE A 146 22.02 -16.08 -13.20
CA ILE A 146 21.80 -16.65 -14.54
C ILE A 146 20.58 -15.98 -15.21
N PHE A 147 19.45 -15.90 -14.51
CA PHE A 147 18.24 -15.30 -15.07
C PHE A 147 18.32 -13.79 -15.22
N LEU A 148 19.02 -13.10 -14.32
CA LEU A 148 19.31 -11.69 -14.43
C LEU A 148 20.16 -11.39 -15.67
N SER A 149 21.18 -12.20 -15.93
CA SER A 149 22.02 -12.07 -17.13
C SER A 149 21.19 -12.23 -18.40
N ARG A 150 20.32 -13.26 -18.45
CA ARG A 150 19.38 -13.47 -19.57
C ARG A 150 18.40 -12.30 -19.74
N ALA A 151 17.90 -11.73 -18.64
CA ALA A 151 17.01 -10.58 -18.70
C ALA A 151 17.74 -9.35 -19.28
N LYS A 152 18.97 -9.08 -18.83
CA LYS A 152 19.81 -7.98 -19.33
C LYS A 152 20.13 -8.14 -20.83
N GLU A 153 20.45 -9.35 -21.28
CA GLU A 153 20.67 -9.65 -22.70
C GLU A 153 19.42 -9.36 -23.54
N LYS A 154 18.24 -9.79 -23.07
CA LYS A 154 16.96 -9.52 -23.73
C LYS A 154 16.65 -8.02 -23.84
N TRP A 155 17.07 -7.21 -22.86
CA TRP A 155 16.84 -5.77 -22.90
C TRP A 155 17.78 -5.04 -23.86
N LYS A 156 19.03 -5.50 -23.96
CA LYS A 156 20.01 -4.94 -24.90
C LYS A 156 19.58 -5.19 -26.34
N SER A 157 19.21 -6.44 -26.67
CA SER A 157 18.73 -6.77 -28.01
C SER A 157 17.46 -5.99 -28.38
N PHE A 158 16.59 -5.70 -27.40
CA PHE A 158 15.44 -4.81 -27.61
C PHE A 158 15.87 -3.37 -27.93
N SER A 159 16.81 -2.80 -27.17
CA SER A 159 17.29 -1.42 -27.43
C SER A 159 17.96 -1.24 -28.80
N GLU A 160 18.60 -2.30 -29.31
CA GLU A 160 19.26 -2.30 -30.62
C GLU A 160 18.25 -2.50 -31.76
N THR A 161 17.24 -3.36 -31.58
CA THR A 161 16.19 -3.64 -32.58
C THR A 161 15.14 -2.53 -32.70
N SER A 162 14.84 -1.78 -31.63
CA SER A 162 14.00 -0.56 -31.73
C SER A 162 14.64 0.55 -32.60
N SER A 163 15.92 0.42 -32.94
CA SER A 163 16.63 1.38 -33.81
C SER A 163 16.76 0.94 -35.27
N VAL A 164 16.47 -0.33 -35.61
CA VAL A 164 16.60 -0.85 -36.98
C VAL A 164 15.58 -1.97 -37.26
N ASN A 165 14.61 -1.65 -38.12
CA ASN A 165 13.74 -2.52 -38.93
C ASN A 165 12.66 -3.40 -38.24
N GLU A 166 11.41 -3.06 -38.58
CA GLU A 166 10.30 -4.00 -38.76
C GLU A 166 10.67 -5.03 -39.85
N ASN A 167 10.93 -6.28 -39.47
CA ASN A 167 10.71 -7.52 -40.24
C ASN A 167 11.62 -8.64 -39.70
N GLU A 168 11.05 -9.62 -38.98
CA GLU A 168 11.17 -11.06 -39.29
C GLU A 168 10.51 -11.94 -38.20
N GLU A 169 9.83 -12.98 -38.68
CA GLU A 169 9.04 -13.95 -37.94
C GLU A 169 9.91 -14.93 -37.14
N CYS A 170 9.69 -15.01 -35.83
CA CYS A 170 9.99 -16.21 -35.05
C CYS A 170 8.81 -16.51 -34.11
N GLY A 171 8.00 -17.49 -34.53
CA GLY A 171 6.77 -17.90 -33.89
C GLY A 171 6.99 -18.61 -32.55
N VAL A 172 7.14 -17.81 -31.48
CA VAL A 172 6.36 -17.85 -30.23
C VAL A 172 6.41 -16.42 -29.67
N SER A 173 5.41 -15.64 -30.10
CA SER A 173 5.06 -14.24 -29.79
C SER A 173 6.18 -13.30 -29.35
N LEU A 174 6.83 -12.64 -30.32
CA LEU A 174 7.61 -11.42 -30.08
C LEU A 174 6.74 -10.34 -29.38
N ALA A 175 5.44 -10.33 -29.67
CA ALA A 175 4.46 -9.40 -29.10
C ALA A 175 4.21 -9.61 -27.59
N ASP A 176 4.16 -10.86 -27.09
CA ASP A 176 3.98 -11.13 -25.65
C ASP A 176 5.22 -10.71 -24.83
N ARG A 177 6.39 -10.73 -25.48
CA ARG A 177 7.70 -10.39 -24.90
C ARG A 177 7.93 -8.88 -24.85
N GLU A 178 7.57 -8.17 -25.91
CA GLU A 178 7.55 -6.71 -25.98
C GLU A 178 6.55 -6.13 -24.95
N SER A 179 5.37 -6.76 -24.85
CA SER A 179 4.35 -6.43 -23.85
C SER A 179 4.87 -6.52 -22.41
N SER A 180 5.58 -7.59 -22.04
CA SER A 180 6.04 -7.77 -20.65
C SER A 180 6.98 -6.66 -20.17
N LEU A 181 7.87 -6.15 -21.04
CA LEU A 181 8.81 -5.10 -20.69
C LEU A 181 8.15 -3.75 -20.49
N ASP A 182 7.24 -3.41 -21.37
CA ASP A 182 6.52 -2.14 -21.27
C ASP A 182 5.52 -2.15 -20.12
N LEU A 183 4.92 -3.29 -19.81
CA LEU A 183 4.14 -3.49 -18.60
C LEU A 183 5.00 -3.32 -17.34
N ILE A 184 6.22 -3.87 -17.29
CA ILE A 184 7.14 -3.66 -16.16
C ILE A 184 7.44 -2.17 -15.98
N LYS A 185 7.82 -1.45 -17.05
CA LYS A 185 8.12 -0.02 -16.98
C LYS A 185 6.91 0.79 -16.53
N LEU A 186 5.73 0.49 -17.08
CA LEU A 186 4.47 1.14 -16.72
C LEU A 186 4.18 0.95 -15.24
N ASP A 187 4.30 -0.26 -14.73
CA ASP A 187 4.02 -0.57 -13.33
C ASP A 187 5.03 0.04 -12.36
N ILE A 188 6.33 0.00 -12.69
CA ILE A 188 7.36 0.68 -11.89
C ILE A 188 7.06 2.18 -11.77
N SER A 189 6.59 2.83 -12.85
CA SER A 189 6.27 4.27 -12.82
C SER A 189 5.20 4.64 -11.78
N ARG A 190 4.30 3.70 -11.46
CA ARG A 190 3.19 3.88 -10.50
C ARG A 190 3.33 3.06 -9.22
N THR A 191 4.48 2.41 -9.00
CA THR A 191 4.75 1.65 -7.77
C THR A 191 5.24 2.58 -6.67
N PHE A 192 4.40 2.83 -5.67
CA PHE A 192 4.66 3.77 -4.56
C PHE A 192 5.28 5.12 -5.00
N PRO A 193 4.62 5.86 -5.92
CA PRO A 193 5.23 7.01 -6.59
C PRO A 193 5.54 8.18 -5.65
N SER A 194 4.82 8.28 -4.53
CA SER A 194 5.06 9.30 -3.50
C SER A 194 6.41 9.16 -2.78
N LEU A 195 7.08 8.01 -2.90
CA LEU A 195 8.40 7.78 -2.30
C LEU A 195 9.55 8.21 -3.22
N TYR A 196 9.33 8.32 -4.54
CA TYR A 196 10.34 8.69 -5.54
C TYR A 196 11.59 7.80 -5.59
N ILE A 197 11.54 6.59 -5.01
CA ILE A 197 12.69 5.70 -4.90
C ILE A 197 12.72 4.57 -5.94
N PHE A 198 11.58 4.21 -6.51
CA PHE A 198 11.45 3.12 -7.50
C PHE A 198 11.36 3.62 -8.93
N GLN A 199 10.92 4.86 -9.12
CA GLN A 199 10.82 5.50 -10.43
C GLN A 199 12.22 5.73 -11.01
N LYS A 200 12.30 5.99 -12.33
CA LYS A 200 13.57 6.18 -13.04
C LYS A 200 14.43 7.24 -12.34
N GLY A 201 15.68 6.89 -12.03
CA GLY A 201 16.63 7.72 -11.29
C GLY A 201 16.59 7.54 -9.76
N GLY A 202 15.62 6.78 -9.23
CA GLY A 202 15.57 6.38 -7.83
C GLY A 202 16.53 5.24 -7.49
N PRO A 203 16.99 5.12 -6.23
CA PRO A 203 18.00 4.15 -5.83
C PRO A 203 17.58 2.67 -5.96
N TYR A 204 16.28 2.38 -5.97
CA TYR A 204 15.75 1.01 -6.09
C TYR A 204 15.21 0.70 -7.50
N HIS A 205 15.33 1.63 -8.46
CA HIS A 205 14.78 1.46 -9.80
C HIS A 205 15.36 0.25 -10.53
N ASP A 206 16.69 0.21 -10.66
CA ASP A 206 17.39 -0.84 -11.39
C ASP A 206 17.22 -2.19 -10.69
N LEU A 207 17.25 -2.19 -9.35
CA LEU A 207 17.01 -3.38 -8.54
C LEU A 207 15.61 -3.98 -8.77
N LEU A 208 14.58 -3.13 -8.78
CA LEU A 208 13.21 -3.56 -9.08
C LEU A 208 13.10 -4.11 -10.51
N HIS A 209 13.73 -3.45 -11.47
CA HIS A 209 13.76 -3.91 -12.86
C HIS A 209 14.46 -5.27 -12.99
N SER A 210 15.60 -5.45 -12.31
CA SER A 210 16.38 -6.69 -12.27
C SER A 210 15.57 -7.87 -11.74
N VAL A 211 14.94 -7.73 -10.56
CA VAL A 211 14.14 -8.79 -9.94
C VAL A 211 12.96 -9.21 -10.83
N LEU A 212 12.22 -8.24 -11.37
CA LEU A 212 11.08 -8.51 -12.25
C LEU A 212 11.53 -9.16 -13.56
N GLY A 213 12.59 -8.62 -14.18
CA GLY A 213 13.19 -9.16 -15.40
C GLY A 213 13.67 -10.60 -15.24
N ALA A 214 14.42 -10.87 -14.18
CA ALA A 214 14.88 -12.21 -13.86
C ALA A 214 13.69 -13.16 -13.67
N TYR A 215 12.60 -12.72 -13.03
CA TYR A 215 11.41 -13.55 -12.84
C TYR A 215 10.74 -13.93 -14.15
N THR A 216 10.59 -12.99 -15.10
CA THR A 216 10.04 -13.32 -16.43
C THR A 216 10.89 -14.34 -17.19
N CYS A 217 12.21 -14.39 -16.92
CA CYS A 217 13.09 -15.39 -17.51
C CYS A 217 13.06 -16.72 -16.76
N TYR A 218 12.81 -16.71 -15.45
CA TYR A 218 12.67 -17.89 -14.61
C TYR A 218 11.34 -18.62 -14.85
N ARG A 219 10.23 -17.87 -14.94
CA ARG A 219 8.87 -18.36 -15.17
C ARG A 219 8.28 -17.76 -16.45
N PRO A 220 8.80 -18.12 -17.64
CA PRO A 220 8.28 -17.62 -18.90
C PRO A 220 6.84 -18.05 -19.17
N ASP A 221 6.36 -19.09 -18.50
CA ASP A 221 4.96 -19.56 -18.52
C ASP A 221 3.99 -18.60 -17.82
N VAL A 222 4.49 -17.79 -16.88
CA VAL A 222 3.70 -16.76 -16.18
C VAL A 222 3.99 -15.38 -16.78
N GLY A 223 5.26 -15.12 -17.11
CA GLY A 223 5.70 -13.81 -17.59
C GLY A 223 5.55 -12.73 -16.52
N TYR A 224 5.27 -11.51 -16.95
CA TYR A 224 4.96 -10.40 -16.05
C TYR A 224 3.45 -10.17 -15.99
N VAL A 225 2.90 -10.18 -14.78
CA VAL A 225 1.51 -9.81 -14.54
C VAL A 225 1.46 -8.48 -13.79
N GLN A 226 0.60 -7.59 -14.27
CA GLN A 226 0.42 -6.27 -13.70
C GLN A 226 0.10 -6.34 -12.19
N GLY A 227 0.84 -5.59 -11.38
CA GLY A 227 0.79 -5.57 -9.92
C GLY A 227 1.96 -6.30 -9.26
N MET A 228 2.70 -7.14 -9.99
CA MET A 228 3.89 -7.81 -9.48
C MET A 228 4.97 -6.84 -8.97
N SER A 229 5.05 -5.63 -9.55
CA SER A 229 6.02 -4.62 -9.13
C SER A 229 5.84 -4.20 -7.66
N PHE A 230 4.61 -4.15 -7.15
CA PHE A 230 4.34 -3.74 -5.77
C PHE A 230 4.84 -4.79 -4.77
N ILE A 231 4.67 -6.07 -5.10
CA ILE A 231 5.19 -7.19 -4.29
C ILE A 231 6.72 -7.17 -4.28
N ALA A 232 7.33 -7.07 -5.47
CA ALA A 232 8.79 -7.01 -5.59
C ALA A 232 9.37 -5.78 -4.88
N ALA A 233 8.72 -4.61 -5.00
CA ALA A 233 9.12 -3.38 -4.32
C ALA A 233 9.12 -3.52 -2.79
N VAL A 234 8.10 -4.16 -2.21
CA VAL A 234 8.06 -4.44 -0.76
C VAL A 234 9.22 -5.35 -0.35
N LEU A 235 9.54 -6.37 -1.15
CA LEU A 235 10.63 -7.31 -0.84
C LEU A 235 12.01 -6.65 -0.93
N ILE A 236 12.33 -5.92 -2.00
CA ILE A 236 13.66 -5.29 -2.17
C ILE A 236 13.94 -4.15 -1.17
N LEU A 237 12.90 -3.61 -0.52
CA LEU A 237 13.07 -2.67 0.58
C LEU A 237 13.56 -3.33 1.87
N ASN A 238 13.32 -4.64 2.02
CA ASN A 238 13.57 -5.38 3.25
C ASN A 238 14.61 -6.48 3.10
N LEU A 239 14.98 -6.85 1.87
CA LEU A 239 15.89 -7.94 1.53
C LEU A 239 16.95 -7.47 0.53
N GLU A 240 18.10 -8.15 0.54
CA GLU A 240 19.09 -8.03 -0.53
C GLU A 240 18.52 -8.59 -1.84
N GLU A 241 19.11 -8.20 -2.97
CA GLU A 241 18.59 -8.45 -4.32
C GLU A 241 18.25 -9.93 -4.60
N ALA A 242 19.21 -10.83 -4.37
CA ALA A 242 19.02 -12.26 -4.62
C ALA A 242 17.97 -12.87 -3.67
N ASP A 243 18.00 -12.50 -2.39
CA ASP A 243 17.03 -12.98 -1.40
C ASP A 243 15.62 -12.46 -1.68
N ALA A 244 15.51 -11.21 -2.15
CA ALA A 244 14.24 -10.64 -2.59
C ALA A 244 13.67 -11.42 -3.77
N PHE A 245 14.51 -11.82 -4.75
CA PHE A 245 14.08 -12.69 -5.84
C PHE A 245 13.62 -14.07 -5.37
N ILE A 246 14.38 -14.70 -4.46
CA ILE A 246 14.02 -16.01 -3.89
C ILE A 246 12.67 -15.93 -3.19
N ALA A 247 12.49 -14.94 -2.32
CA ALA A 247 11.23 -14.70 -1.60
C ALA A 247 10.09 -14.40 -2.57
N PHE A 248 10.33 -13.56 -3.58
CA PHE A 248 9.34 -13.20 -4.59
C PHE A 248 8.85 -14.43 -5.37
N ALA A 249 9.76 -15.24 -5.88
CA ALA A 249 9.40 -16.43 -6.65
C ALA A 249 8.66 -17.48 -5.81
N ASN A 250 9.09 -17.70 -4.56
CA ASN A 250 8.40 -18.64 -3.66
C ASN A 250 7.03 -18.12 -3.22
N LEU A 251 6.90 -16.82 -2.98
CA LEU A 251 5.63 -16.18 -2.62
C LEU A 251 4.62 -16.31 -3.76
N LEU A 252 5.04 -16.01 -4.99
CA LEU A 252 4.20 -16.14 -6.17
C LEU A 252 3.79 -17.58 -6.48
N ASN A 253 4.55 -18.57 -5.99
CA ASN A 253 4.24 -19.99 -6.16
C ASN A 253 3.28 -20.55 -5.10
N LYS A 254 2.89 -19.77 -4.09
CA LYS A 254 1.89 -20.20 -3.10
C LYS A 254 0.52 -20.40 -3.80
N PRO A 255 -0.30 -21.38 -3.36
CA PRO A 255 -1.55 -21.73 -4.04
C PRO A 255 -2.50 -20.55 -4.28
N CYS A 256 -2.68 -19.71 -3.26
CA CYS A 256 -3.50 -18.49 -3.36
C CYS A 256 -2.95 -17.57 -4.45
N GLN A 257 -1.68 -17.15 -4.35
CA GLN A 257 -1.07 -16.24 -5.33
C GLN A 257 -1.14 -16.82 -6.75
N MET A 258 -0.82 -18.10 -6.93
CA MET A 258 -0.91 -18.78 -8.23
C MET A 258 -2.32 -18.72 -8.83
N ALA A 259 -3.37 -18.93 -8.01
CA ALA A 259 -4.75 -18.87 -8.46
C ALA A 259 -5.09 -17.51 -9.08
N PHE A 260 -4.73 -16.42 -8.39
CA PHE A 260 -5.05 -15.07 -8.85
C PHE A 260 -4.16 -14.60 -10.00
N PHE A 261 -2.86 -14.93 -9.99
CA PHE A 261 -1.94 -14.50 -11.06
C PHE A 261 -2.15 -15.24 -12.38
N ARG A 262 -2.58 -16.51 -12.34
CA ARG A 262 -2.90 -17.28 -13.54
C ARG A 262 -4.36 -17.17 -13.97
N VAL A 263 -5.16 -16.39 -13.23
CA VAL A 263 -6.61 -16.26 -13.48
C VAL A 263 -7.29 -17.64 -13.49
N ASP A 264 -6.95 -18.48 -12.52
CA ASP A 264 -7.63 -19.75 -12.29
C ASP A 264 -9.01 -19.44 -11.70
N HIS A 265 -9.98 -19.23 -12.59
CA HIS A 265 -11.33 -18.81 -12.23
C HIS A 265 -11.99 -19.77 -11.24
N ASP A 266 -11.81 -21.08 -11.39
CA ASP A 266 -12.43 -22.07 -10.52
C ASP A 266 -11.88 -21.98 -9.10
N LEU A 267 -10.56 -21.85 -8.95
CA LEU A 267 -9.94 -21.73 -7.64
C LEU A 267 -10.23 -20.37 -7.01
N MET A 268 -10.24 -19.28 -7.79
CA MET A 268 -10.64 -17.96 -7.33
C MET A 268 -12.08 -17.93 -6.81
N LEU A 269 -13.03 -18.54 -7.52
CA LEU A 269 -14.43 -18.62 -7.09
C LEU A 269 -14.57 -19.38 -5.76
N LYS A 270 -13.76 -20.43 -5.53
CA LYS A 270 -13.74 -21.14 -4.23
C LYS A 270 -13.18 -20.26 -3.11
N TYR A 271 -12.16 -19.45 -3.40
CA TYR A 271 -11.66 -18.46 -2.45
C TYR A 271 -12.72 -17.39 -2.13
N PHE A 272 -13.45 -16.91 -3.13
CA PHE A 272 -14.55 -15.96 -2.94
C PHE A 272 -15.69 -16.57 -2.12
N ALA A 273 -16.12 -17.78 -2.44
CA ALA A 273 -17.15 -18.48 -1.66
C ALA A 273 -16.71 -18.70 -0.20
N ALA A 274 -15.45 -19.08 0.03
CA ALA A 274 -14.92 -19.19 1.39
C ALA A 274 -14.93 -17.84 2.12
N PHE A 275 -14.51 -16.77 1.44
CA PHE A 275 -14.54 -15.41 1.97
C PHE A 275 -15.97 -14.97 2.33
N GLU A 276 -16.96 -15.24 1.48
CA GLU A 276 -18.36 -14.86 1.70
C GLU A 276 -18.96 -15.52 2.94
N VAL A 277 -18.62 -16.79 3.22
CA VAL A 277 -19.02 -17.46 4.47
C VAL A 277 -18.59 -16.66 5.70
N PHE A 278 -17.33 -16.19 5.73
CA PHE A 278 -16.83 -15.39 6.85
C PHE A 278 -17.34 -13.94 6.80
N PHE A 279 -17.65 -13.42 5.62
CA PHE A 279 -18.23 -12.10 5.45
C PHE A 279 -19.63 -12.04 6.06
N GLU A 280 -20.50 -12.98 5.71
CA GLU A 280 -21.85 -13.09 6.27
C GLU A 280 -21.82 -13.23 7.81
N GLU A 281 -20.95 -14.10 8.33
CA GLU A 281 -20.80 -14.32 9.77
C GLU A 281 -20.37 -13.04 10.52
N ASN A 282 -19.44 -12.27 9.95
CA ASN A 282 -18.83 -11.12 10.65
C ASN A 282 -19.59 -9.81 10.46
N LEU A 283 -20.22 -9.61 9.30
CA LEU A 283 -20.81 -8.34 8.86
C LEU A 283 -22.14 -8.56 8.12
N PRO A 284 -23.14 -9.24 8.72
CA PRO A 284 -24.34 -9.71 8.03
C PRO A 284 -25.14 -8.58 7.35
N LYS A 285 -25.21 -7.41 7.99
CA LYS A 285 -25.89 -6.23 7.42
C LYS A 285 -25.21 -5.73 6.14
N LEU A 286 -23.88 -5.68 6.14
CA LEU A 286 -23.11 -5.23 4.99
C LEU A 286 -23.11 -6.29 3.88
N PHE A 287 -23.00 -7.56 4.26
CA PHE A 287 -23.15 -8.67 3.32
C PHE A 287 -24.49 -8.62 2.58
N GLN A 288 -25.60 -8.47 3.30
CA GLN A 288 -26.93 -8.33 2.69
C GLN A 288 -27.02 -7.09 1.79
N HIS A 289 -26.41 -5.96 2.20
CA HIS A 289 -26.35 -4.76 1.36
C HIS A 289 -25.60 -5.02 0.04
N PHE A 290 -24.48 -5.74 0.09
CA PHE A 290 -23.71 -6.09 -1.10
C PHE A 290 -24.49 -7.03 -2.02
N GLN A 291 -25.17 -8.03 -1.46
CA GLN A 291 -26.05 -8.93 -2.21
C GLN A 291 -27.17 -8.17 -2.92
N ASN A 292 -27.85 -7.25 -2.21
CA ASN A 292 -28.91 -6.43 -2.79
C ASN A 292 -28.42 -5.50 -3.90
N ASN A 293 -27.16 -5.05 -3.84
CA ASN A 293 -26.53 -4.21 -4.85
C ASN A 293 -25.76 -5.02 -5.91
N SER A 294 -25.80 -6.35 -5.87
CA SER A 294 -25.02 -7.23 -6.76
C SER A 294 -23.51 -6.91 -6.78
N LEU A 295 -22.96 -6.48 -5.64
CA LEU A 295 -21.53 -6.19 -5.48
C LEU A 295 -20.80 -7.44 -5.02
N THR A 296 -20.19 -8.14 -5.96
CA THR A 296 -19.47 -9.40 -5.73
C THR A 296 -17.98 -9.18 -5.40
N PRO A 297 -17.31 -10.14 -4.73
CA PRO A 297 -15.91 -9.98 -4.32
C PRO A 297 -14.90 -9.71 -5.43
N ASP A 298 -15.14 -10.15 -6.66
CA ASP A 298 -14.24 -9.94 -7.81
C ASP A 298 -13.97 -8.46 -8.12
N PHE A 299 -14.90 -7.56 -7.79
CA PHE A 299 -14.73 -6.11 -8.01
C PHE A 299 -13.65 -5.46 -7.15
N TYR A 300 -13.30 -6.04 -6.01
CA TYR A 300 -12.37 -5.40 -5.05
C TYR A 300 -11.32 -6.35 -4.48
N LEU A 301 -11.64 -7.63 -4.31
CA LEU A 301 -10.81 -8.56 -3.55
C LEU A 301 -9.61 -9.07 -4.35
N ILE A 302 -9.68 -9.09 -5.68
CA ILE A 302 -8.59 -9.56 -6.55
C ILE A 302 -7.32 -8.77 -6.25
N ASP A 303 -7.35 -7.45 -6.48
CA ASP A 303 -6.20 -6.54 -6.28
C ASP A 303 -5.65 -6.61 -4.84
N TRP A 304 -6.54 -6.79 -3.86
CA TRP A 304 -6.18 -6.89 -2.45
C TRP A 304 -5.38 -8.16 -2.15
N ILE A 305 -5.85 -9.32 -2.61
CA ILE A 305 -5.25 -10.62 -2.28
C ILE A 305 -3.98 -10.86 -3.09
N PHE A 306 -4.02 -10.64 -4.41
CA PHE A 306 -2.89 -11.05 -5.25
C PHE A 306 -1.66 -10.18 -5.01
N THR A 307 -1.84 -8.89 -4.68
CA THR A 307 -0.72 -8.00 -4.32
C THR A 307 -0.41 -7.99 -2.82
N LEU A 308 -1.09 -8.82 -2.01
CA LEU A 308 -1.00 -8.80 -0.56
C LEU A 308 -1.16 -7.36 -0.02
N TYR A 309 -2.14 -6.64 -0.56
CA TYR A 309 -2.48 -5.26 -0.25
C TYR A 309 -1.42 -4.20 -0.60
N SER A 310 -0.27 -4.57 -1.17
CA SER A 310 0.81 -3.62 -1.49
C SER A 310 0.41 -2.56 -2.53
N LYS A 311 -0.49 -2.89 -3.46
CA LYS A 311 -1.08 -1.92 -4.40
C LYS A 311 -2.21 -1.09 -3.78
N SER A 312 -2.89 -1.63 -2.78
CA SER A 312 -4.19 -1.11 -2.28
C SER A 312 -4.08 -0.29 -0.99
N LEU A 313 -2.99 -0.48 -0.23
CA LEU A 313 -2.76 0.19 1.05
C LEU A 313 -1.43 0.96 1.03
N PRO A 314 -1.28 1.98 1.89
CA PRO A 314 0.02 2.64 2.08
C PRO A 314 1.09 1.63 2.51
N LEU A 315 2.34 1.84 2.05
CA LEU A 315 3.45 0.91 2.25
C LEU A 315 3.60 0.41 3.70
N ASP A 316 3.58 1.31 4.69
CA ASP A 316 3.75 0.94 6.10
C ASP A 316 2.62 0.02 6.60
N VAL A 317 1.39 0.25 6.12
CA VAL A 317 0.22 -0.57 6.47
C VAL A 317 0.32 -1.92 5.76
N ALA A 318 0.67 -1.93 4.48
CA ALA A 318 0.88 -3.15 3.70
C ALA A 318 1.97 -4.03 4.33
N CYS A 319 3.13 -3.46 4.70
CA CYS A 319 4.19 -4.19 5.41
C CYS A 319 3.69 -4.82 6.72
N ARG A 320 2.81 -4.15 7.46
CA ARG A 320 2.22 -4.74 8.67
C ARG A 320 1.24 -5.88 8.36
N VAL A 321 0.51 -5.80 7.24
CA VAL A 321 -0.32 -6.91 6.75
C VAL A 321 0.56 -8.09 6.35
N TRP A 322 1.68 -7.83 5.68
CA TRP A 322 2.69 -8.84 5.33
C TRP A 322 3.28 -9.53 6.56
N ASP A 323 3.56 -8.78 7.62
CA ASP A 323 4.00 -9.34 8.90
C ASP A 323 3.02 -10.41 9.39
N VAL A 324 1.72 -10.10 9.41
CA VAL A 324 0.67 -11.04 9.86
C VAL A 324 0.46 -12.18 8.86
N PHE A 325 0.52 -11.91 7.56
CA PHE A 325 0.47 -12.94 6.52
C PHE A 325 1.61 -13.96 6.67
N CYS A 326 2.83 -13.51 6.92
CA CYS A 326 3.97 -14.40 7.17
C CYS A 326 3.76 -15.29 8.41
N ARG A 327 2.96 -14.82 9.38
CA ARG A 327 2.66 -15.58 10.60
C ARG A 327 1.50 -16.57 10.44
N ASP A 328 0.45 -16.16 9.74
CA ASP A 328 -0.85 -16.85 9.74
C ASP A 328 -1.25 -17.41 8.36
N GLY A 329 -0.45 -17.17 7.33
CA GLY A 329 -0.71 -17.62 5.96
C GLY A 329 -1.82 -16.85 5.26
N GLU A 330 -2.38 -17.47 4.21
CA GLU A 330 -3.38 -16.86 3.33
C GLU A 330 -4.66 -16.39 4.05
N GLU A 331 -5.06 -17.05 5.15
CA GLU A 331 -6.22 -16.65 5.96
C GLU A 331 -6.11 -15.18 6.41
N ALA A 332 -4.89 -14.72 6.72
CA ALA A 332 -4.64 -13.34 7.14
C ALA A 332 -5.05 -12.31 6.06
N LEU A 333 -4.92 -12.67 4.79
CA LEU A 333 -5.28 -11.78 3.68
C LEU A 333 -6.79 -11.58 3.63
N PHE A 334 -7.57 -12.66 3.75
CA PHE A 334 -9.04 -12.59 3.78
C PHE A 334 -9.56 -11.93 5.06
N ARG A 335 -8.95 -12.22 6.20
CA ARG A 335 -9.24 -11.53 7.48
C ARG A 335 -8.96 -10.04 7.39
N THR A 336 -7.90 -9.64 6.68
CA THR A 336 -7.60 -8.22 6.42
C THR A 336 -8.69 -7.57 5.58
N GLY A 337 -9.18 -8.25 4.54
CA GLY A 337 -10.26 -7.76 3.69
C GLY A 337 -11.54 -7.51 4.48
N LEU A 338 -11.93 -8.46 5.34
CA LEU A 338 -13.04 -8.28 6.27
C LEU A 338 -12.80 -7.13 7.27
N GLY A 339 -11.57 -6.95 7.73
CA GLY A 339 -11.18 -5.82 8.57
C GLY A 339 -11.36 -4.46 7.89
N ILE A 340 -11.04 -4.36 6.59
CA ILE A 340 -11.27 -3.16 5.77
C ILE A 340 -12.77 -2.91 5.62
N LEU A 341 -13.54 -3.93 5.28
CA LEU A 341 -15.00 -3.82 5.17
C LEU A 341 -15.65 -3.38 6.49
N ARG A 342 -15.18 -3.91 7.62
CA ARG A 342 -15.62 -3.50 8.96
C ARG A 342 -15.24 -2.05 9.26
N LEU A 343 -14.03 -1.62 8.90
CA LEU A 343 -13.56 -0.25 9.13
C LEU A 343 -14.43 0.79 8.40
N TYR A 344 -14.89 0.45 7.20
CA TYR A 344 -15.67 1.34 6.34
C TYR A 344 -17.17 0.98 6.27
N GLN A 345 -17.65 0.10 7.14
CA GLN A 345 -19.00 -0.43 7.10
C GLN A 345 -20.07 0.68 7.06
N ASP A 346 -19.95 1.68 7.92
CA ASP A 346 -20.94 2.77 8.02
C ASP A 346 -21.02 3.62 6.75
N VAL A 347 -19.90 3.77 6.04
CA VAL A 347 -19.82 4.50 4.78
C VAL A 347 -20.36 3.66 3.63
N LEU A 348 -19.98 2.37 3.58
CA LEU A 348 -20.39 1.45 2.51
C LEU A 348 -21.91 1.18 2.53
N LEU A 349 -22.54 1.13 3.71
CA LEU A 349 -23.99 0.96 3.83
C LEU A 349 -24.79 2.12 3.22
N GLN A 350 -24.16 3.26 2.98
CA GLN A 350 -24.79 4.45 2.38
C GLN A 350 -24.51 4.56 0.86
N MET A 351 -23.67 3.67 0.31
CA MET A 351 -23.27 3.68 -1.08
C MET A 351 -24.08 2.69 -1.90
N ASP A 352 -24.34 3.03 -3.17
CA ASP A 352 -24.84 2.10 -4.17
C ASP A 352 -23.70 1.22 -4.74
N PHE A 353 -24.02 0.36 -5.71
CA PHE A 353 -23.05 -0.46 -6.41
C PHE A 353 -21.84 0.31 -6.95
N ILE A 354 -22.07 1.41 -7.68
CA ILE A 354 -21.01 2.15 -8.39
C ILE A 354 -20.07 2.81 -7.38
N HIS A 355 -20.62 3.51 -6.39
CA HIS A 355 -19.84 4.20 -5.38
C HIS A 355 -19.06 3.22 -4.50
N SER A 356 -19.68 2.08 -4.15
CA SER A 356 -19.02 1.03 -3.38
C SER A 356 -17.87 0.39 -4.15
N ALA A 357 -18.08 0.03 -5.42
CA ALA A 357 -17.03 -0.56 -6.26
C ALA A 357 -15.85 0.42 -6.45
N GLN A 358 -16.13 1.69 -6.73
CA GLN A 358 -15.10 2.72 -6.84
C GLN A 358 -14.32 2.91 -5.53
N PHE A 359 -15.02 3.02 -4.40
CA PHE A 359 -14.41 3.20 -3.09
C PHE A 359 -13.49 2.02 -2.72
N LEU A 360 -13.94 0.79 -2.94
CA LEU A 360 -13.16 -0.41 -2.59
C LEU A 360 -11.98 -0.66 -3.55
N SER A 361 -12.11 -0.25 -4.82
CA SER A 361 -11.01 -0.31 -5.79
C SER A 361 -9.90 0.72 -5.50
N ARG A 362 -10.20 1.78 -4.73
CA ARG A 362 -9.27 2.86 -4.38
C ARG A 362 -9.50 3.31 -2.94
N LEU A 363 -8.95 2.51 -2.01
CA LEU A 363 -9.04 2.80 -0.59
C LEU A 363 -8.35 4.14 -0.24
N PRO A 364 -8.79 4.82 0.83
CA PRO A 364 -8.18 6.08 1.25
C PRO A 364 -6.69 5.96 1.57
N GLU A 365 -5.87 6.88 1.04
CA GLU A 365 -4.41 6.93 1.28
C GLU A 365 -4.02 7.10 2.76
N ASN A 366 -4.94 7.64 3.57
CA ASN A 366 -4.72 7.90 4.99
C ASN A 366 -5.35 6.83 5.90
N THR A 367 -5.54 5.61 5.40
CA THR A 367 -6.09 4.48 6.17
C THR A 367 -5.32 4.29 7.49
N PRO A 368 -5.96 4.50 8.66
CA PRO A 368 -5.26 4.46 9.94
C PRO A 368 -4.94 3.03 10.37
N ALA A 369 -3.66 2.66 10.33
CA ALA A 369 -3.17 1.31 10.65
C ALA A 369 -3.71 0.76 11.98
N HIS A 370 -3.76 1.57 13.04
CA HIS A 370 -4.26 1.12 14.34
C HIS A 370 -5.75 0.73 14.29
N ALA A 371 -6.59 1.55 13.64
CA ALA A 371 -8.02 1.27 13.55
C ALA A 371 -8.28 0.07 12.64
N LEU A 372 -7.56 -0.05 11.52
CA LEU A 372 -7.64 -1.22 10.65
C LEU A 372 -7.31 -2.49 11.43
N PHE A 373 -6.17 -2.55 12.11
CA PHE A 373 -5.77 -3.74 12.86
C PHE A 373 -6.69 -4.04 14.05
N SER A 374 -7.32 -3.03 14.65
CA SER A 374 -8.39 -3.26 15.62
C SER A 374 -9.60 -3.96 14.96
N CYS A 375 -10.00 -3.55 13.75
CA CYS A 375 -11.05 -4.20 13.00
C CYS A 375 -10.69 -5.64 12.58
N ILE A 376 -9.43 -5.87 12.16
CA ILE A 376 -8.93 -7.22 11.83
C ILE A 376 -8.94 -8.11 13.09
N ALA A 377 -8.48 -7.62 14.23
CA ALA A 377 -8.52 -8.37 15.50
C ALA A 377 -9.94 -8.80 15.88
N ASN A 378 -10.92 -7.92 15.66
CA ASN A 378 -12.34 -8.17 15.93
C ASN A 378 -13.05 -9.03 14.87
N THR A 379 -12.34 -9.46 13.82
CA THR A 379 -12.87 -10.37 12.81
C THR A 379 -12.57 -11.81 13.19
N GLN A 380 -13.62 -12.63 13.24
CA GLN A 380 -13.55 -14.06 13.57
C GLN A 380 -13.46 -14.90 12.31
N MET A 381 -12.39 -15.69 12.18
CA MET A 381 -12.20 -16.62 11.05
C MET A 381 -12.69 -18.04 11.41
N ILE A 382 -13.86 -18.10 12.05
CA ILE A 382 -14.54 -19.33 12.46
C ILE A 382 -16.02 -19.18 12.12
N SER A 383 -16.59 -20.12 11.37
CA SER A 383 -18.04 -20.20 11.11
C SER A 383 -18.51 -21.64 11.33
N ASN A 384 -19.60 -21.83 12.08
CA ASN A 384 -20.13 -23.15 12.42
C ASN A 384 -19.06 -24.12 12.98
N ASN A 385 -18.22 -23.64 13.90
CA ASN A 385 -17.05 -24.36 14.46
C ASN A 385 -15.99 -24.82 13.44
N ARG A 386 -16.03 -24.31 12.20
CA ARG A 386 -15.03 -24.58 11.16
C ARG A 386 -14.12 -23.36 10.98
N ARG A 387 -12.81 -23.60 10.93
CA ARG A 387 -11.79 -22.60 10.58
C ARG A 387 -11.68 -22.44 9.06
N TRP A 388 -11.00 -21.39 8.61
CA TRP A 388 -10.73 -21.10 7.19
C TRP A 388 -10.36 -22.35 6.39
N ASN A 389 -9.30 -23.06 6.79
CA ASN A 389 -8.80 -24.24 6.07
C ASN A 389 -9.88 -25.34 5.93
N GLN A 390 -10.74 -25.51 6.93
CA GLN A 390 -11.80 -26.53 6.91
C GLN A 390 -12.96 -26.12 5.99
N VAL A 391 -13.33 -24.83 6.01
CA VAL A 391 -14.34 -24.27 5.09
C VAL A 391 -13.84 -24.36 3.65
N PHE A 392 -12.63 -23.88 3.38
CA PHE A 392 -12.03 -23.91 2.06
C PHE A 392 -11.85 -25.35 1.54
N SER A 393 -11.36 -26.26 2.38
CA SER A 393 -11.23 -27.68 2.01
C SER A 393 -12.57 -28.35 1.68
N ALA A 394 -13.68 -27.93 2.31
CA ALA A 394 -15.00 -28.44 1.98
C ALA A 394 -15.43 -27.99 0.58
N LEU A 395 -15.27 -26.69 0.28
CA LEU A 395 -15.56 -26.12 -1.04
C LEU A 395 -14.71 -26.74 -2.16
N MET A 396 -13.46 -27.07 -1.87
CA MET A 396 -12.59 -27.80 -2.80
C MET A 396 -13.10 -29.21 -3.12
N LYS A 397 -13.71 -29.91 -2.15
CA LYS A 397 -14.25 -31.26 -2.32
C LYS A 397 -15.60 -31.29 -3.01
N ASP A 398 -16.42 -30.27 -2.82
CA ASP A 398 -17.76 -30.21 -3.43
C ASP A 398 -17.68 -30.01 -4.95
N GLY A 399 -16.69 -29.23 -5.44
CA GLY A 399 -16.44 -29.09 -6.88
C GLY A 399 -16.00 -30.39 -7.58
N LEU A 400 -15.25 -31.27 -6.88
CA LEU A 400 -14.85 -32.58 -7.43
C LEU A 400 -16.04 -33.53 -7.66
N LYS A 401 -17.08 -33.43 -6.81
CA LYS A 401 -18.30 -34.25 -6.94
C LYS A 401 -19.19 -33.80 -8.10
N GLU A 402 -19.17 -32.52 -8.47
CA GLU A 402 -19.91 -32.02 -9.64
C GLU A 402 -19.21 -32.40 -10.94
N THR A 403 -17.87 -32.37 -11.00
CA THR A 403 -17.11 -32.85 -12.16
C THR A 403 -17.22 -34.36 -12.38
N ASP A 404 -17.34 -35.16 -11.32
CA ASP A 404 -17.57 -36.61 -11.44
C ASP A 404 -19.01 -36.94 -11.87
N LYS A 405 -19.98 -36.06 -11.59
CA LYS A 405 -21.36 -36.20 -12.06
C LYS A 405 -21.53 -35.75 -13.52
N SER A 406 -20.79 -34.74 -13.97
CA SER A 406 -20.79 -34.33 -15.38
C SER A 406 -20.02 -35.29 -16.29
N SER A 407 -18.99 -35.97 -15.77
CA SER A 407 -18.27 -37.03 -16.51
C SER A 407 -19.01 -38.37 -16.55
N SER A 408 -19.91 -38.64 -15.60
CA SER A 408 -20.75 -39.85 -15.58
C SER A 408 -22.09 -39.70 -16.32
N SER A 409 -22.49 -38.47 -16.69
CA SER A 409 -23.73 -38.20 -17.44
C SER A 409 -23.55 -38.05 -18.95
N SER A 410 -22.32 -38.13 -19.48
CA SER A 410 -22.01 -38.05 -20.92
C SER A 410 -22.04 -39.40 -21.67
N ASN A 411 -22.36 -40.52 -21.01
CA ASN A 411 -22.33 -41.87 -21.61
C ASN A 411 -23.68 -42.45 -22.08
N ASN A 412 -24.74 -41.66 -22.15
CA ASN A 412 -26.01 -42.10 -22.75
C ASN A 412 -26.40 -41.22 -23.96
N SER A 413 -25.82 -41.54 -25.13
CA SER A 413 -26.40 -41.16 -26.42
C SER A 413 -26.86 -42.42 -27.15
N PRO A 414 -28.12 -42.50 -27.62
CA PRO A 414 -28.64 -43.68 -28.29
C PRO A 414 -28.11 -43.76 -29.73
N ALA A 415 -27.84 -45.00 -30.15
CA ALA A 415 -27.43 -45.37 -31.49
C ALA A 415 -28.39 -44.83 -32.57
N LEU A 416 -27.83 -44.24 -33.62
CA LEU A 416 -28.48 -44.06 -34.91
C LEU A 416 -27.73 -44.89 -35.95
N ARG A 417 -28.44 -45.89 -36.49
CA ARG A 417 -28.06 -46.72 -37.62
C ARG A 417 -28.03 -45.87 -38.90
N SER A 418 -26.98 -46.06 -39.69
CA SER A 418 -27.02 -46.01 -41.16
C SER A 418 -26.14 -47.12 -41.70
#